data_AF-E6SC44-F1
#
_entry.id   AF-E6SC44-F1
#
_cell.length_a   1.000
_cell.length_b   1.000
_cell.length_c   1.000
_cell.angle_alpha   90.00
_cell.angle_beta   90.00
_cell.angle_gamma   90.00
#
_symmetry.space_group_name_H-M   'P 1'
#
loop_
_entity.id
_entity.type
_entity.pdbx_description
1 polymer ?
#
loop_
_entity_poly.entity_id
_entity_poly.type
_entity_poly.pdbx_seq_one_letter_code
_entity_poly.pdbx_strand_id
1 'polypeptide(L)'
;MRRWPSRWLRSLLIRWHVHRWETLKKRKGRYARVAFDNSEHKIAALPAEVVMALRARAHELGKVVPSEPANQALLDKLNWRTACDPWDLARFDDARQAVKEYPARARILPTKLGNVLRATEDEIVNETGEDLLTFALRRRSWLEPRARLQHDQFRTRLDMYCTLVFIALGIAALAIVLAWGKPPLIAPFIMIAGAYVALAVVAYQAALGSARGYCTILRLMKDATPQEAQAS
;
A
#
# COMPACT_ATOMS: atom_id res chain seq x y z
N MET A 1 -22.16 -18.55 27.20
CA MET A 1 -21.47 -18.11 25.97
C MET A 1 -20.77 -16.77 26.21
N ARG A 2 -19.50 -16.75 26.65
CA ARG A 2 -18.72 -15.53 26.89
C ARG A 2 -18.12 -15.02 25.57
N ARG A 3 -18.68 -13.95 25.00
CA ARG A 3 -18.11 -13.25 23.85
C ARG A 3 -16.84 -12.52 24.30
N TRP A 4 -15.68 -13.00 23.85
CA TRP A 4 -14.36 -12.49 24.23
C TRP A 4 -14.12 -11.01 23.83
N PRO A 5 -13.32 -10.24 24.61
CA PRO A 5 -12.94 -8.84 24.30
C PRO A 5 -12.23 -8.67 22.95
N SER A 6 -11.57 -9.73 22.45
CA SER A 6 -10.79 -9.72 21.20
C SER A 6 -11.64 -9.40 19.96
N ARG A 7 -12.92 -9.76 19.95
CA ARG A 7 -13.83 -9.44 18.83
C ARG A 7 -14.10 -7.94 18.73
N TRP A 8 -14.22 -7.26 19.86
CA TRP A 8 -14.49 -5.82 19.90
C TRP A 8 -13.25 -5.03 19.44
N LEU A 9 -12.07 -5.37 19.96
CA LEU A 9 -10.79 -4.79 19.54
C LEU A 9 -10.55 -4.99 18.03
N ARG A 10 -10.75 -6.21 17.52
CA ARG A 10 -10.65 -6.50 16.08
C ARG A 10 -11.60 -5.62 15.26
N SER A 11 -12.86 -5.51 15.69
CA SER A 11 -13.88 -4.72 14.98
C SER A 11 -13.54 -3.23 14.97
N LEU A 12 -13.03 -2.70 16.09
CA LEU A 12 -12.57 -1.31 16.16
C LEU A 12 -11.38 -1.04 15.24
N LEU A 13 -10.38 -1.91 15.24
CA LEU A 13 -9.20 -1.76 14.38
C LEU A 13 -9.58 -1.82 12.89
N ILE A 14 -10.50 -2.71 12.51
CA ILE A 14 -11.05 -2.75 11.15
C ILE A 14 -11.77 -1.45 10.83
N ARG A 15 -12.68 -0.98 11.71
CA ARG A 15 -13.40 0.29 11.50
C ARG A 15 -12.44 1.48 11.36
N TRP A 16 -11.40 1.53 12.18
CA TRP A 16 -10.36 2.55 12.08
C TRP A 16 -9.63 2.50 10.74
N HIS A 17 -9.24 1.30 10.27
CA HIS A 17 -8.63 1.14 8.96
C HIS A 17 -9.57 1.48 7.81
N VAL A 18 -10.85 1.11 7.89
CA VAL A 18 -11.89 1.50 6.91
C VAL A 18 -12.02 3.02 6.85
N HIS A 19 -12.14 3.68 8.01
CA HIS A 19 -12.24 5.13 8.08
C HIS A 19 -10.99 5.83 7.53
N ARG A 20 -9.81 5.31 7.87
CA ARG A 20 -8.53 5.80 7.34
C ARG A 20 -8.46 5.65 5.82
N TRP A 21 -8.87 4.51 5.29
CA TRP A 21 -8.93 4.25 3.85
C TRP A 21 -9.90 5.22 3.14
N GLU A 22 -11.10 5.44 3.67
CA GLU A 22 -12.05 6.42 3.13
C GLU A 22 -11.48 7.84 3.11
N THR A 23 -10.76 8.21 4.17
CA THR A 23 -10.08 9.51 4.28
C THR A 23 -8.97 9.63 3.24
N LEU A 24 -8.17 8.59 3.03
CA LEU A 24 -7.12 8.56 2.00
C LEU A 24 -7.72 8.65 0.60
N LYS A 25 -8.83 7.95 0.33
CA LYS A 25 -9.53 8.03 -0.96
C LYS A 25 -10.05 9.44 -1.25
N LYS A 26 -10.64 10.10 -0.24
CA LYS A 26 -11.06 11.51 -0.32
C LYS A 26 -9.87 12.45 -0.57
N ARG A 27 -8.75 12.24 0.12
CA ARG A 27 -7.50 13.03 -0.07
C ARG A 27 -6.93 12.85 -1.48
N LYS A 28 -6.87 11.60 -1.98
CA LYS A 28 -6.44 11.30 -3.35
C LYS A 28 -7.27 12.08 -4.38
N GLY A 29 -8.60 12.02 -4.25
CA GLY A 29 -9.50 12.75 -5.15
C GLY A 29 -9.34 14.28 -5.06
N ARG A 30 -9.07 14.82 -3.86
CA ARG A 30 -8.77 16.24 -3.68
C ARG A 30 -7.47 16.64 -4.37
N TYR A 31 -6.39 15.88 -4.19
CA TYR A 31 -5.11 16.19 -4.82
C TYR A 31 -5.16 16.04 -6.34
N ALA A 32 -5.94 15.08 -6.85
CA ALA A 32 -6.17 14.95 -8.30
C ALA A 32 -6.82 16.22 -8.89
N ARG A 33 -7.84 16.75 -8.21
CA ARG A 33 -8.51 18.00 -8.60
C ARG A 33 -7.56 19.18 -8.58
N VAL A 34 -6.87 19.39 -7.46
CA VAL A 34 -5.91 20.49 -7.31
C VAL A 34 -4.82 20.43 -8.38
N ALA A 35 -4.24 19.25 -8.63
CA ALA A 35 -3.22 19.07 -9.66
C ALA A 35 -3.74 19.42 -11.06
N PHE A 36 -4.97 18.99 -11.39
CA PHE A 36 -5.58 19.25 -12.69
C PHE A 36 -5.98 20.72 -12.84
N ASP A 37 -6.69 21.29 -11.87
CA ASP A 37 -7.17 22.67 -11.91
C ASP A 37 -6.00 23.66 -11.99
N ASN A 38 -4.90 23.41 -11.26
CA ASN A 38 -3.69 24.22 -11.34
C ASN A 38 -3.01 24.16 -12.71
N SER A 39 -3.20 23.09 -13.48
CA SER A 39 -2.59 22.89 -14.81
C SER A 39 -3.52 23.25 -15.97
N GLU A 40 -4.76 23.66 -15.69
CA GLU A 40 -5.78 23.96 -16.70
C GLU A 40 -5.30 25.03 -17.69
N HIS A 41 -4.58 26.05 -17.22
CA HIS A 41 -4.01 27.09 -18.07
C HIS A 41 -3.01 26.57 -19.12
N LYS A 42 -2.29 25.48 -18.85
CA LYS A 42 -1.33 24.88 -19.79
C LYS A 42 -1.98 24.01 -20.86
N ILE A 43 -3.19 23.53 -20.57
CA ILE A 43 -3.97 22.67 -21.48
C ILE A 43 -5.15 23.43 -22.13
N ALA A 44 -5.34 24.71 -21.80
CA ALA A 44 -6.43 25.55 -22.31
C ALA A 44 -6.44 25.72 -23.83
N ALA A 45 -5.29 25.52 -24.50
CA ALA A 45 -5.19 25.56 -25.96
C ALA A 45 -5.78 24.32 -26.66
N LEU A 46 -6.12 23.27 -25.91
CA LEU A 46 -6.69 22.04 -26.46
C LEU A 46 -8.21 22.17 -26.69
N PRO A 47 -8.80 21.35 -27.58
CA PRO A 47 -10.24 21.28 -27.75
C PRO A 47 -10.96 20.98 -26.43
N ALA A 48 -12.10 21.64 -26.19
CA ALA A 48 -12.84 21.52 -24.93
C ALA A 48 -13.24 20.07 -24.59
N GLU A 49 -13.59 19.27 -25.60
CA GLU A 49 -13.89 17.83 -25.42
C GLU A 49 -12.69 17.07 -24.85
N VAL A 50 -11.48 17.38 -25.32
CA VAL A 50 -10.24 16.73 -24.87
C VAL A 50 -9.91 17.15 -23.44
N VAL A 51 -10.07 18.43 -23.10
CA VAL A 51 -9.86 18.93 -21.72
C VAL A 51 -10.86 18.27 -20.75
N MET A 52 -12.12 18.16 -21.14
CA MET A 52 -13.15 17.47 -20.35
C MET A 52 -12.86 15.98 -20.16
N ALA A 53 -12.38 15.31 -21.22
CA ALA A 53 -11.97 13.92 -21.14
C ALA A 53 -10.72 13.72 -20.25
N LEU A 54 -9.74 14.62 -20.32
CA LEU A 54 -8.58 14.62 -19.44
C LEU A 54 -8.98 14.87 -17.98
N ARG A 55 -9.89 15.81 -17.72
CA ARG A 55 -10.45 16.08 -16.39
C ARG A 55 -11.15 14.84 -15.83
N ALA A 56 -11.96 14.16 -16.66
CA ALA A 56 -12.63 12.92 -16.27
C ALA A 56 -11.63 11.80 -15.94
N ARG A 57 -10.56 11.66 -16.74
CA ARG A 57 -9.45 10.73 -16.47
C ARG A 57 -8.71 11.06 -15.17
N ALA A 58 -8.40 12.34 -14.93
CA ALA A 58 -7.71 12.78 -13.71
C ALA A 58 -8.54 12.53 -12.45
N HIS A 59 -9.86 12.78 -12.52
CA HIS A 59 -10.77 12.62 -11.38
C HIS A 59 -11.30 11.19 -11.19
N GLU A 60 -10.88 10.23 -12.03
CA GLU A 60 -11.39 8.84 -12.05
C GLU A 60 -12.93 8.76 -12.17
N LEU A 61 -13.55 9.71 -12.89
CA LEU A 61 -15.02 9.80 -13.05
C LEU A 61 -15.57 8.88 -14.14
N GLY A 62 -14.72 8.08 -14.79
CA GLY A 62 -15.07 7.18 -15.89
C GLY A 62 -14.44 7.60 -17.21
N LYS A 63 -14.74 6.84 -18.28
CA LYS A 63 -14.28 7.13 -19.63
C LYS A 63 -15.24 8.11 -20.29
N VAL A 64 -14.83 9.37 -20.40
CA VAL A 64 -15.43 10.32 -21.33
C VAL A 64 -14.65 10.20 -22.64
N VAL A 65 -15.33 9.84 -23.71
CA VAL A 65 -14.73 9.65 -25.04
C VAL A 65 -15.14 10.85 -25.90
N PRO A 66 -14.19 11.58 -26.50
CA PRO A 66 -14.50 12.63 -27.46
C PRO A 66 -15.32 12.08 -28.63
N SER A 67 -16.22 12.91 -29.18
CA SER A 67 -17.10 12.47 -30.27
C SER A 67 -16.33 12.32 -31.60
N GLU A 68 -15.28 13.13 -31.76
CA GLU A 68 -14.48 13.20 -32.97
C GLU A 68 -13.24 12.28 -32.89
N PRO A 69 -12.95 11.48 -33.95
CA PRO A 69 -11.83 10.54 -33.95
C PRO A 69 -10.46 11.24 -33.85
N ALA A 70 -10.33 12.47 -34.38
CA ALA A 70 -9.11 13.27 -34.25
C ALA A 70 -8.84 13.67 -32.79
N ASN A 71 -9.88 14.07 -32.05
CA ASN A 71 -9.79 14.41 -30.63
C ASN A 71 -9.50 13.17 -29.77
N GLN A 72 -10.01 12.00 -30.17
CA GLN A 72 -9.69 10.74 -29.52
C GLN A 72 -8.21 10.36 -29.70
N ALA A 73 -7.68 10.44 -30.93
CA ALA A 73 -6.27 10.20 -31.20
C ALA A 73 -5.35 11.18 -30.44
N LEU A 74 -5.79 12.44 -30.27
CA LEU A 74 -5.07 13.44 -29.49
C LEU A 74 -5.10 13.11 -27.98
N LEU A 75 -6.26 12.74 -27.46
CA LEU A 75 -6.45 12.33 -26.06
C LEU A 75 -5.60 11.10 -25.68
N ASP A 76 -5.38 10.17 -26.60
CA ASP A 76 -4.58 8.97 -26.36
C ASP A 76 -3.07 9.25 -26.33
N LYS A 77 -2.62 10.32 -27.00
CA LYS A 77 -1.23 10.79 -26.93
C LYS A 77 -0.95 11.65 -25.71
N LEU A 78 -1.98 12.29 -25.14
CA LEU A 78 -1.83 13.22 -24.04
C LEU A 78 -1.93 12.54 -22.68
N ASN A 79 -1.04 12.94 -21.78
CA ASN A 79 -1.09 12.56 -20.38
C ASN A 79 -1.23 13.83 -19.54
N TRP A 80 -2.38 14.02 -18.88
CA TRP A 80 -2.65 15.21 -18.05
C TRP A 80 -1.55 15.47 -17.00
N ARG A 81 -0.84 14.42 -16.58
CA ARG A 81 0.25 14.49 -15.60
C ARG A 81 1.44 15.33 -16.07
N THR A 82 1.69 15.41 -17.39
CA THR A 82 2.83 16.17 -17.92
C THR A 82 2.61 17.69 -17.83
N ALA A 83 1.36 18.13 -17.74
CA ALA A 83 1.01 19.52 -17.55
C ALA A 83 1.00 19.94 -16.06
N CYS A 84 0.90 18.98 -15.13
CA CYS A 84 0.79 19.24 -13.70
C CYS A 84 2.09 19.78 -13.09
N ASP A 85 1.95 20.54 -12.02
CA ASP A 85 3.09 20.88 -11.18
C ASP A 85 3.67 19.60 -10.53
N PRO A 86 5.00 19.39 -10.52
CA PRO A 86 5.62 18.24 -9.90
C PRO A 86 5.23 18.03 -8.42
N TRP A 87 5.01 19.11 -7.67
CA TRP A 87 4.65 19.04 -6.25
C TRP A 87 3.22 18.52 -6.05
N ASP A 88 2.28 18.98 -6.86
CA ASP A 88 0.91 18.50 -6.82
C ASP A 88 0.81 17.04 -7.29
N LEU A 89 1.61 16.68 -8.29
CA LEU A 89 1.72 15.29 -8.77
C LEU A 89 2.28 14.37 -7.69
N ALA A 90 3.33 14.78 -6.98
CA ALA A 90 3.93 14.01 -5.89
C ALA A 90 2.92 13.74 -4.77
N ARG A 91 2.15 14.77 -4.35
CA ARG A 91 1.09 14.62 -3.35
C ARG A 91 -0.01 13.67 -3.80
N PHE A 92 -0.41 13.76 -5.08
CA PHE A 92 -1.36 12.83 -5.67
C PHE A 92 -0.83 11.40 -5.66
N ASP A 93 0.43 11.19 -6.04
CA ASP A 93 1.06 9.87 -6.10
C ASP A 93 1.24 9.24 -4.73
N ASP A 94 1.63 10.02 -3.72
CA ASP A 94 1.70 9.55 -2.34
C ASP A 94 0.32 9.09 -1.84
N ALA A 95 -0.73 9.87 -2.11
CA ALA A 95 -2.09 9.51 -1.73
C ALA A 95 -2.60 8.30 -2.51
N ARG A 96 -2.28 8.21 -3.82
CA ARG A 96 -2.63 7.08 -4.68
C ARG A 96 -1.95 5.81 -4.19
N GLN A 97 -0.67 5.86 -3.87
CA GLN A 97 0.10 4.74 -3.34
C GLN A 97 -0.45 4.30 -1.97
N ALA A 98 -0.75 5.24 -1.09
CA ALA A 98 -1.36 4.94 0.21
C ALA A 98 -2.74 4.28 0.09
N VAL A 99 -3.53 4.60 -0.93
CA VAL A 99 -4.81 3.93 -1.21
C VAL A 99 -4.59 2.51 -1.76
N LYS A 100 -3.59 2.32 -2.63
CA LYS A 100 -3.24 0.99 -3.18
C LYS A 100 -2.76 -0.01 -2.11
N GLU A 101 -2.29 0.46 -0.96
CA GLU A 101 -1.90 -0.38 0.17
C GLU A 101 -3.08 -1.06 0.90
N TYR A 102 -4.33 -0.74 0.54
CA TYR A 102 -5.52 -1.31 1.14
C TYR A 102 -6.26 -2.23 0.16
N PRO A 103 -6.77 -3.39 0.63
CA PRO A 103 -7.61 -4.26 -0.18
C PRO A 103 -9.00 -3.65 -0.39
N ALA A 104 -9.87 -4.37 -1.10
CA ALA A 104 -11.28 -4.00 -1.20
C ALA A 104 -11.89 -3.81 0.19
N ARG A 105 -12.83 -2.85 0.34
CA ARG A 105 -13.39 -2.44 1.64
C ARG A 105 -13.86 -3.60 2.52
N ALA A 106 -14.49 -4.61 1.92
CA ALA A 106 -15.01 -5.79 2.62
C ALA A 106 -13.91 -6.73 3.18
N ARG A 107 -12.67 -6.62 2.68
CA ARG A 107 -11.54 -7.48 3.01
C ARG A 107 -10.47 -6.79 3.86
N ILE A 108 -10.75 -5.58 4.36
CA ILE A 108 -9.83 -4.83 5.23
C ILE A 108 -9.59 -5.60 6.55
N LEU A 109 -8.31 -5.73 6.89
CA LEU A 109 -7.78 -6.40 8.06
C LEU A 109 -7.42 -5.41 9.19
N PRO A 110 -7.25 -5.91 10.43
CA PRO A 110 -6.95 -5.08 11.60
C PRO A 110 -5.56 -4.44 11.60
N THR A 111 -4.64 -4.92 10.75
CA THR A 111 -3.25 -4.48 10.74
C THR A 111 -2.88 -3.92 9.36
N LYS A 112 -2.02 -2.90 9.35
CA LYS A 112 -1.49 -2.35 8.10
C LYS A 112 -0.71 -3.40 7.30
N LEU A 113 0.07 -4.23 7.98
CA LEU A 113 0.84 -5.31 7.34
C LEU A 113 -0.08 -6.28 6.60
N GLY A 114 -1.13 -6.76 7.27
CA GLY A 114 -2.11 -7.65 6.65
C GLY A 114 -2.80 -6.99 5.45
N ASN A 115 -3.18 -5.72 5.57
CA ASN A 115 -3.80 -4.97 4.47
C ASN A 115 -2.88 -4.87 3.24
N VAL A 116 -1.59 -4.58 3.41
CA VAL A 116 -0.63 -4.47 2.30
C VAL A 116 -0.47 -5.81 1.56
N LEU A 117 -0.31 -6.90 2.31
CA LEU A 117 -0.20 -8.24 1.73
C LEU A 117 -1.49 -8.64 1.02
N ARG A 118 -2.64 -8.38 1.66
CA ARG A 118 -3.97 -8.67 1.10
C ARG A 118 -4.27 -7.87 -0.16
N ALA A 119 -3.90 -6.60 -0.19
CA ALA A 119 -4.10 -5.76 -1.38
C ALA A 119 -3.33 -6.31 -2.57
N THR A 120 -2.13 -6.84 -2.32
CA THR A 120 -1.27 -7.43 -3.37
C THR A 120 -1.79 -8.80 -3.81
N GLU A 121 -2.26 -9.63 -2.87
CA GLU A 121 -2.97 -10.88 -3.16
C GLU A 121 -4.19 -10.62 -4.06
N ASP A 122 -5.05 -9.66 -3.68
CA ASP A 122 -6.25 -9.30 -4.44
C ASP A 122 -5.89 -8.81 -5.84
N GLU A 123 -4.84 -7.99 -5.97
CA GLU A 123 -4.34 -7.51 -7.26
C GLU A 123 -3.90 -8.67 -8.16
N ILE A 124 -3.11 -9.62 -7.63
CA ILE A 124 -2.62 -10.77 -8.40
C ILE A 124 -3.77 -11.67 -8.79
N VAL A 125 -4.63 -12.06 -7.85
CA VAL A 125 -5.76 -12.96 -8.11
C VAL A 125 -6.72 -12.36 -9.14
N ASN A 126 -7.02 -11.06 -9.07
CA ASN A 126 -7.93 -10.41 -10.02
C ASN A 126 -7.36 -10.35 -11.44
N GLU A 127 -6.04 -10.28 -11.59
CA GLU A 127 -5.38 -10.16 -12.90
C GLU A 127 -5.00 -11.51 -13.51
N THR A 128 -4.60 -12.48 -12.70
CA THR A 128 -4.13 -13.80 -13.19
C THR A 128 -5.17 -14.91 -13.03
N GLY A 129 -6.15 -14.73 -12.13
CA GLY A 129 -7.08 -15.79 -11.73
C GLY A 129 -6.45 -16.91 -10.87
N GLU A 130 -5.15 -16.80 -10.55
CA GLU A 130 -4.41 -17.81 -9.79
C GLU A 130 -4.27 -17.38 -8.32
N ASP A 131 -4.28 -18.36 -7.41
CA ASP A 131 -3.90 -18.12 -6.02
C ASP A 131 -2.43 -17.69 -5.92
N LEU A 132 -2.13 -16.86 -4.92
CA LEU A 132 -0.81 -16.26 -4.73
C LEU A 132 0.30 -17.32 -4.60
N LEU A 133 0.01 -18.43 -3.92
CA LEU A 133 0.98 -19.52 -3.75
C LEU A 133 1.31 -20.17 -5.10
N THR A 134 0.28 -20.51 -5.87
CA THR A 134 0.44 -21.13 -7.20
C THR A 134 1.16 -20.19 -8.15
N PHE A 135 0.77 -18.91 -8.16
CA PHE A 135 1.42 -17.86 -8.94
C PHE A 135 2.90 -17.75 -8.61
N ALA A 136 3.23 -17.65 -7.31
CA ALA A 136 4.61 -17.50 -6.85
C ALA A 136 5.45 -18.73 -7.23
N LEU A 137 4.93 -19.95 -7.06
CA LEU A 137 5.66 -21.18 -7.41
C LEU A 137 5.91 -21.29 -8.91
N ARG A 138 4.89 -21.03 -9.73
CA ARG A 138 4.95 -21.15 -11.20
C ARG A 138 5.89 -20.11 -11.81
N ARG A 139 5.85 -18.86 -11.33
CA ARG A 139 6.65 -17.77 -11.88
C ARG A 139 8.02 -17.61 -11.22
N ARG A 140 8.32 -18.35 -10.14
CA ARG A 140 9.63 -18.29 -9.46
C ARG A 140 10.78 -18.61 -10.41
N SER A 141 10.60 -19.57 -11.31
CA SER A 141 11.63 -19.97 -12.27
C SER A 141 11.93 -18.90 -13.32
N TRP A 142 10.99 -17.99 -13.60
CA TRP A 142 11.15 -16.95 -14.63
C TRP A 142 11.88 -15.72 -14.12
N LEU A 143 12.09 -15.61 -12.81
CA LEU A 143 12.82 -14.50 -12.23
C LEU A 143 14.32 -14.65 -12.45
N GLU A 144 14.94 -13.54 -12.83
CA GLU A 144 16.39 -13.37 -12.75
C GLU A 144 16.87 -13.82 -11.35
N PRO A 145 18.00 -14.55 -11.25
CA PRO A 145 18.54 -15.02 -9.97
C PRO A 145 18.64 -13.91 -8.90
N ARG A 146 18.95 -12.68 -9.31
CA ARG A 146 19.01 -11.50 -8.43
C ARG A 146 17.66 -11.18 -7.79
N ALA A 147 16.59 -11.19 -8.58
CA ALA A 147 15.24 -10.90 -8.08
C ALA A 147 14.72 -12.01 -7.15
N ARG A 148 15.07 -13.28 -7.41
CA ARG A 148 14.78 -14.39 -6.49
C ARG A 148 15.47 -14.21 -5.14
N LEU A 149 16.76 -13.87 -5.17
CA LEU A 149 17.53 -13.66 -3.96
C LEU A 149 16.98 -12.48 -3.14
N GLN A 150 16.56 -11.39 -3.79
CA GLN A 150 15.90 -10.28 -3.11
C GLN A 150 14.54 -10.68 -2.50
N HIS A 151 13.73 -11.47 -3.22
CA HIS A 151 12.45 -11.98 -2.71
C HIS A 151 12.64 -12.82 -1.43
N ASP A 152 13.59 -13.75 -1.45
CA ASP A 152 13.91 -14.60 -0.30
C ASP A 152 14.46 -13.75 0.87
N GLN A 153 15.31 -12.74 0.60
CA GLN A 153 15.78 -11.81 1.62
C GLN A 153 14.65 -11.01 2.27
N PHE A 154 13.69 -10.49 1.48
CA PHE A 154 12.55 -9.76 2.04
C PHE A 154 11.67 -10.66 2.91
N ARG A 155 11.46 -11.91 2.52
CA ARG A 155 10.72 -12.90 3.31
C ARG A 155 11.40 -13.18 4.64
N THR A 156 12.71 -13.43 4.63
CA THR A 156 13.50 -13.67 5.86
C THR A 156 13.49 -12.44 6.78
N ARG A 157 13.68 -11.22 6.22
CA ARG A 157 13.61 -9.98 7.00
C ARG A 157 12.23 -9.76 7.61
N LEU A 158 11.17 -10.03 6.85
CA LEU A 158 9.80 -9.91 7.34
C LEU A 158 9.56 -10.82 8.55
N ASP A 159 9.96 -12.08 8.47
CA ASP A 159 9.82 -13.05 9.56
C ASP A 159 10.61 -12.63 10.81
N MET A 160 11.87 -12.21 10.62
CA MET A 160 12.72 -11.70 11.69
C MET A 160 12.11 -10.47 12.37
N TYR A 161 11.66 -9.47 11.61
CA TYR A 161 11.08 -8.25 12.17
C TYR A 161 9.74 -8.52 12.88
N CYS A 162 8.89 -9.38 12.33
CA CYS A 162 7.67 -9.81 13.01
C CYS A 162 7.98 -10.47 14.36
N THR A 163 8.97 -11.37 14.40
CA THR A 163 9.41 -12.03 15.63
C THR A 163 9.95 -11.03 16.66
N LEU A 164 10.76 -10.06 16.22
CA LEU A 164 11.28 -8.99 17.09
C LEU A 164 10.17 -8.12 17.71
N VAL A 165 9.10 -7.82 16.97
CA VAL A 165 7.94 -7.10 17.51
C VAL A 165 7.33 -7.86 18.69
N PHE A 166 7.11 -9.18 18.55
CA PHE A 166 6.52 -9.99 19.61
C PHE A 166 7.45 -10.11 20.82
N ILE A 167 8.75 -10.32 20.60
CA ILE A 167 9.74 -10.39 21.68
C ILE A 167 9.80 -9.05 22.44
N ALA A 168 9.90 -7.93 21.73
CA ALA A 168 9.98 -6.60 22.33
C ALA A 168 8.71 -6.27 23.15
N LEU A 169 7.52 -6.59 22.62
CA LEU A 169 6.27 -6.42 23.36
C LEU A 169 6.19 -7.36 24.58
N GLY A 170 6.69 -8.59 24.48
CA GLY A 170 6.77 -9.53 25.59
C GLY A 170 7.65 -9.01 26.74
N ILE A 171 8.83 -8.48 26.41
CA ILE A 171 9.74 -7.88 27.40
C ILE A 171 9.12 -6.61 28.01
N ALA A 172 8.49 -5.76 27.20
CA ALA A 172 7.80 -4.56 27.69
C ALA A 172 6.68 -4.93 28.68
N ALA A 173 5.87 -5.94 28.35
CA ALA A 173 4.83 -6.44 29.25
C ALA A 173 5.42 -7.01 30.55
N LEU A 174 6.51 -7.79 30.45
CA LEU A 174 7.20 -8.33 31.63
C LEU A 174 7.75 -7.23 32.52
N ALA A 175 8.34 -6.17 31.96
CA ALA A 175 8.83 -5.03 32.72
C ALA A 175 7.70 -4.33 33.51
N ILE A 176 6.52 -4.17 32.90
CA ILE A 176 5.34 -3.61 33.57
C ILE A 176 4.87 -4.52 34.72
N VAL A 177 4.83 -5.85 34.50
CA VAL A 177 4.44 -6.83 35.53
C VAL A 177 5.42 -6.81 36.71
N LEU A 178 6.73 -6.73 36.45
CA LEU A 178 7.76 -6.69 37.48
C LEU A 178 7.77 -5.39 38.29
N ALA A 179 7.31 -4.28 37.68
CA ALA A 179 7.14 -3.00 38.36
C ALA A 179 5.95 -2.98 39.33
N TRP A 180 4.98 -3.90 39.15
CA TRP A 180 3.75 -3.90 39.92
C TRP A 180 4.03 -4.14 41.41
N GLY A 181 3.59 -3.20 42.26
CA GLY A 181 3.74 -3.30 43.72
C GLY A 181 5.11 -2.89 44.29
N LYS A 182 6.04 -2.37 43.47
CA LYS A 182 7.37 -1.93 43.93
C LYS A 182 7.62 -0.44 43.63
N PRO A 183 7.06 0.49 44.43
CA PRO A 183 7.09 1.93 44.15
C PRO A 183 8.46 2.54 43.80
N PRO A 184 9.57 2.24 44.50
CA PRO A 184 10.86 2.84 44.16
C PRO A 184 11.44 2.33 42.83
N LEU A 185 10.96 1.20 42.29
CA LEU A 185 11.46 0.59 41.05
C LEU A 185 10.56 0.87 39.85
N ILE A 186 9.41 1.54 40.02
CA ILE A 186 8.47 1.77 38.92
C ILE A 186 9.12 2.59 37.78
N ALA A 187 9.81 3.68 38.13
CA ALA A 187 10.41 4.59 37.15
C ALA A 187 11.39 3.88 36.17
N PRO A 188 12.42 3.12 36.62
CA PRO A 188 13.32 2.44 35.70
C PRO A 188 12.62 1.36 34.85
N PHE A 189 11.67 0.60 35.41
CA PHE A 189 10.93 -0.40 34.64
C PHE A 189 10.02 0.22 33.57
N ILE A 190 9.40 1.37 33.84
CA ILE A 190 8.63 2.12 32.85
C ILE A 190 9.54 2.61 31.72
N MET A 191 10.74 3.12 32.03
CA MET A 191 11.71 3.53 31.00
C MET A 191 12.12 2.35 30.11
N ILE A 192 12.39 1.19 30.71
CA ILE A 192 12.72 -0.05 29.98
C ILE A 192 11.54 -0.46 29.09
N ALA A 193 10.32 -0.51 29.63
CA ALA A 193 9.12 -0.84 28.86
C ALA A 193 8.93 0.13 27.68
N GLY A 194 9.11 1.44 27.91
CA GLY A 194 9.05 2.46 26.87
C GLY A 194 10.08 2.24 25.76
N ALA A 195 11.33 1.91 26.11
CA ALA A 195 12.37 1.60 25.14
C ALA A 195 12.04 0.38 24.28
N TYR A 196 11.49 -0.69 24.87
CA TYR A 196 11.06 -1.87 24.12
C TYR A 196 9.81 -1.63 23.27
N VAL A 197 8.88 -0.78 23.70
CA VAL A 197 7.76 -0.34 22.86
C VAL A 197 8.27 0.44 21.65
N ALA A 198 9.22 1.36 21.85
CA ALA A 198 9.85 2.09 20.74
C ALA A 198 10.54 1.13 19.76
N LEU A 199 11.27 0.14 20.27
CA LEU A 199 11.89 -0.91 19.45
C LEU A 199 10.85 -1.71 18.67
N ALA A 200 9.73 -2.08 19.29
CA ALA A 200 8.62 -2.78 18.63
C ALA A 200 8.02 -1.94 17.50
N VAL A 201 7.87 -0.62 17.68
CA VAL A 201 7.40 0.29 16.64
C VAL A 201 8.38 0.33 15.46
N VAL A 202 9.69 0.46 15.72
CA VAL A 202 10.71 0.46 14.68
C VAL A 202 10.73 -0.87 13.92
N ALA A 203 10.70 -2.00 14.62
CA ALA A 203 10.63 -3.33 14.01
C ALA A 203 9.37 -3.51 13.16
N TYR A 204 8.22 -3.01 13.60
CA TYR A 204 6.98 -3.05 12.81
C TYR A 204 7.06 -2.20 11.54
N GLN A 205 7.69 -1.02 11.59
CA GLN A 205 7.93 -0.21 10.39
C GLN A 205 8.90 -0.91 9.42
N ALA A 206 9.93 -1.57 9.94
CA ALA A 206 10.85 -2.37 9.13
C ALA A 206 10.14 -3.58 8.48
N ALA A 207 9.24 -4.25 9.21
CA ALA A 207 8.39 -5.31 8.66
C ALA A 207 7.50 -4.79 7.52
N LEU A 208 6.88 -3.62 7.68
CA LEU A 208 6.11 -2.97 6.61
C LEU A 208 6.98 -2.63 5.38
N GLY A 209 8.20 -2.15 5.58
CA GLY A 209 9.16 -1.89 4.52
C GLY A 209 9.50 -3.17 3.73
N SER A 210 9.84 -4.26 4.44
CA SER A 210 10.12 -5.56 3.84
C SER A 210 8.91 -6.13 3.09
N ALA A 211 7.70 -6.00 3.65
CA ALA A 211 6.48 -6.44 3.01
C ALA A 211 6.20 -5.68 1.70
N ARG A 212 6.44 -4.36 1.67
CA ARG A 212 6.33 -3.58 0.43
C ARG A 212 7.34 -4.03 -0.62
N GLY A 213 8.60 -4.26 -0.22
CA GLY A 213 9.63 -4.80 -1.11
C GLY A 213 9.22 -6.16 -1.72
N TYR A 214 8.75 -7.08 -0.87
CA TYR A 214 8.19 -8.36 -1.29
C TYR A 214 7.05 -8.21 -2.30
N CYS A 215 6.08 -7.31 -2.03
CA CYS A 215 4.95 -7.06 -2.91
C CYS A 215 5.37 -6.43 -4.25
N THR A 216 6.39 -5.57 -4.26
CA THR A 216 6.96 -5.01 -5.49
C THR A 216 7.54 -6.10 -6.37
N ILE A 217 8.30 -7.05 -5.82
CA ILE A 217 8.85 -8.17 -6.60
C ILE A 217 7.72 -9.05 -7.16
N LEU A 218 6.65 -9.29 -6.40
CA LEU A 218 5.49 -10.04 -6.91
C LEU A 218 4.79 -9.33 -8.09
N ARG A 219 4.69 -7.99 -8.04
CA ARG A 219 4.18 -7.20 -9.16
C ARG A 219 5.10 -7.28 -10.38
N LEU A 220 6.41 -7.27 -10.18
CA LEU A 220 7.35 -7.48 -11.29
C LEU A 220 7.21 -8.88 -11.91
N MET A 221 7.00 -9.93 -11.11
CA MET A 221 6.70 -11.28 -11.62
C MET A 221 5.43 -11.32 -12.46
N LYS A 222 4.46 -10.48 -12.12
CA LYS A 222 3.17 -10.38 -12.80
C LYS A 222 3.34 -9.76 -14.18
N ASP A 223 4.14 -8.69 -14.26
CA ASP A 223 4.43 -7.95 -15.48
C ASP A 223 5.39 -8.70 -16.41
N ALA A 224 6.26 -9.57 -15.88
CA ALA A 224 7.10 -10.47 -16.66
C ALA A 224 6.25 -11.54 -17.37
N THR A 225 5.90 -11.29 -18.63
CA THR A 225 5.21 -12.24 -19.53
C THR A 225 6.19 -13.26 -20.16
N PRO A 226 5.71 -14.45 -20.58
CA PRO A 226 6.56 -15.52 -21.13
C PRO A 226 7.38 -15.18 -22.39
N GLN A 227 7.07 -14.08 -23.09
CA GLN A 227 7.74 -13.73 -24.35
C GLN A 227 9.20 -13.26 -24.16
N GLU A 228 9.57 -12.70 -23.00
CA GLU A 228 10.96 -12.32 -22.74
C GLU A 228 11.85 -13.52 -22.36
N ALA A 229 11.26 -14.60 -21.83
CA ALA A 229 11.98 -15.80 -21.42
C ALA A 229 12.34 -16.75 -22.57
N GLN A 230 11.80 -16.54 -23.79
CA GLN A 230 12.15 -17.30 -24.99
C GLN A 230 13.18 -16.60 -25.89
N ALA A 231 13.57 -15.37 -25.55
CA ALA A 231 14.57 -14.58 -26.29
C ALA A 231 15.95 -14.53 -25.59
N SER A 232 16.13 -15.29 -24.49
CA SER A 232 17.38 -15.40 -23.73
C SER A 232 17.96 -16.81 -23.80
#